data_AF-A0A7L4PM95-F1
#
_entry.id   AF-A0A7L4PM95-F1
#
_cell.length_a   1.000
_cell.length_b   1.000
_cell.length_c   1.000
_cell.angle_alpha   90.00
_cell.angle_beta   90.00
_cell.angle_gamma   90.00
#
_symmetry.space_group_name_H-M   'P 1'
#
loop_
_entity.id
_entity.type
_entity.pdbx_description
1 polymer ?
#
loop_
_entity_poly.entity_id
_entity_poly.type
_entity_poly.pdbx_seq_one_letter_code
_entity_poly.pdbx_strand_id
1 'polypeptide(L)'
;CEQTPWEKWYAEGGIQFIKEPTDSELIIAYYGNVYQIELSEVKKVESGNAVCEACNVCPTSYYFSAKVKSSYVTKMTELKWAKI
;
A
#
# COMPACT_ATOMS: atom_id res chain seq x y z
N CYS A 1 -5.66 -15.30 -0.77
CA CYS A 1 -5.59 -13.88 -0.39
C CYS A 1 -4.52 -13.30 -1.27
N GLU A 2 -4.87 -12.40 -2.18
CA GLU A 2 -3.86 -11.77 -3.02
C GLU A 2 -3.01 -10.86 -2.14
N GLN A 3 -1.71 -11.13 -2.11
CA GLN A 3 -0.75 -10.22 -1.48
C GLN A 3 -0.80 -8.89 -2.22
N THR A 4 -0.71 -7.80 -1.46
CA THR A 4 -0.59 -6.47 -2.03
C THR A 4 0.68 -6.38 -2.89
N PRO A 5 0.73 -5.46 -3.86
CA PRO A 5 1.90 -5.33 -4.72
C PRO A 5 3.21 -5.10 -3.96
N TRP A 6 3.16 -4.36 -2.85
CA TRP A 6 4.34 -4.11 -2.01
C TRP A 6 4.75 -5.32 -1.16
N GLU A 7 3.80 -6.11 -0.66
CA GLU A 7 4.11 -7.38 0.03
C GLU A 7 4.75 -8.39 -0.92
N LYS A 8 4.21 -8.50 -2.15
CA LYS A 8 4.79 -9.37 -3.18
C LYS A 8 6.20 -8.90 -3.55
N TRP A 9 6.37 -7.60 -3.80
CA TRP A 9 7.67 -7.00 -4.09
C TRP A 9 8.70 -7.24 -2.97
N TYR A 10 8.27 -7.17 -1.71
CA TYR A 10 9.13 -7.48 -0.57
C TYR A 10 9.51 -8.96 -0.52
N ALA A 11 8.54 -9.87 -0.69
CA ALA A 11 8.76 -11.31 -0.66
C ALA A 11 9.69 -11.79 -1.79
N GLU A 12 9.64 -11.13 -2.95
CA GLU A 12 10.52 -11.42 -4.10
C GLU A 12 11.93 -10.80 -3.96
N GLY A 13 12.23 -10.14 -2.84
CA GLY A 13 13.55 -9.57 -2.56
C GLY A 13 13.77 -8.19 -3.20
N GLY A 14 12.70 -7.45 -3.50
CA GLY A 14 12.77 -6.10 -4.05
C GLY A 14 13.52 -5.09 -3.17
N ILE A 15 13.67 -5.39 -1.88
CA ILE A 15 14.48 -4.65 -0.92
C ILE A 15 14.84 -5.53 0.29
N GLN A 16 15.96 -5.24 0.95
CA GLN A 16 16.33 -5.85 2.23
C GLN A 16 16.21 -4.82 3.35
N PHE A 17 15.41 -5.12 4.37
CA PHE A 17 15.34 -4.35 5.60
C PHE A 17 16.12 -5.08 6.71
N ILE A 18 16.76 -4.32 7.61
CA ILE A 18 17.50 -4.87 8.75
C ILE A 18 16.58 -5.63 9.72
N LYS A 19 15.31 -5.21 9.78
CA LYS A 19 14.21 -5.82 10.53
C LYS A 19 12.96 -5.84 9.65
N GLU A 20 11.97 -6.65 9.99
CA GLU A 20 10.68 -6.63 9.28
C GLU A 20 10.09 -5.20 9.26
N PRO A 21 9.80 -4.64 8.07
CA PRO A 21 9.26 -3.30 7.94
C PRO A 21 7.79 -3.28 8.38
N THR A 22 7.34 -2.13 8.87
CA THR A 22 5.89 -1.87 8.99
C THR A 22 5.24 -1.73 7.61
N ASP A 23 3.93 -1.95 7.51
CA ASP A 23 3.17 -1.73 6.26
C ASP A 23 3.46 -0.34 5.67
N SER A 24 3.49 0.70 6.51
CA SER A 24 3.77 2.07 6.08
C SER A 24 5.17 2.22 5.51
N GLU A 25 6.19 1.68 6.17
CA GLU A 25 7.57 1.72 5.67
C GLU A 25 7.72 0.95 4.36
N LEU A 26 7.06 -0.21 4.27
CA LEU A 26 7.08 -1.03 3.07
C LEU A 26 6.37 -0.35 1.89
N ILE A 27 5.20 0.26 2.12
CA ILE A 27 4.48 1.03 1.09
C ILE A 27 5.34 2.21 0.62
N ILE A 28 5.92 2.99 1.55
CA ILE A 28 6.80 4.12 1.20
C ILE A 28 7.99 3.63 0.36
N ALA A 29 8.66 2.56 0.79
CA ALA A 29 9.79 1.99 0.07
C ALA A 29 9.39 1.49 -1.33
N TYR A 30 8.28 0.77 -1.44
CA TYR A 30 7.80 0.26 -2.72
C TYR A 30 7.52 1.38 -3.73
N TYR A 31 6.72 2.39 -3.34
CA TYR A 31 6.40 3.51 -4.23
C TYR A 31 7.61 4.39 -4.55
N GLY A 32 8.53 4.56 -3.60
CA GLY A 32 9.79 5.26 -3.80
C GLY A 32 10.72 4.53 -4.77
N ASN A 33 10.85 3.21 -4.67
CA ASN A 33 11.76 2.43 -5.52
C ASN A 33 11.17 2.14 -6.90
N VAL A 34 9.93 1.62 -6.95
CA VAL A 34 9.31 1.13 -8.19
C VAL A 34 8.78 2.28 -9.05
N TYR A 35 8.19 3.31 -8.44
CA TYR A 35 7.53 4.39 -9.16
C TYR A 35 8.22 5.76 -9.06
N GLN A 36 9.26 5.88 -8.23
CA GLN A 36 9.91 7.15 -7.89
C GLN A 36 8.92 8.18 -7.33
N ILE A 37 7.93 7.69 -6.56
CA ILE A 37 6.91 8.51 -5.91
C ILE A 37 7.22 8.59 -4.42
N GLU A 38 7.37 9.82 -3.94
CA GLU A 38 7.54 10.11 -2.52
C GLU A 38 6.17 10.15 -1.84
N LEU A 39 5.90 9.15 -0.99
CA LEU A 39 4.72 9.11 -0.12
C LEU A 39 5.09 9.56 1.29
N SER A 40 4.16 10.26 1.94
CA SER A 40 4.25 10.64 3.35
C SER A 40 2.94 10.35 4.08
N GLU A 41 2.98 10.30 5.41
CA GLU A 41 1.79 10.06 6.26
C GLU A 41 0.97 8.83 5.84
N VAL A 42 1.65 7.74 5.46
CA VAL A 42 0.99 6.47 5.15
C VAL A 42 0.41 5.89 6.43
N LYS A 43 -0.91 5.72 6.46
CA LYS A 43 -1.65 5.15 7.60
C LYS A 43 -2.67 4.13 7.13
N LYS A 44 -2.80 3.07 7.93
CA LYS A 44 -3.89 2.11 7.85
C LYS A 44 -5.13 2.72 8.48
N VAL A 45 -6.24 2.74 7.76
CA VAL A 45 -7.53 3.25 8.23
C VAL A 45 -8.51 2.09 8.22
N GLU A 46 -9.02 1.72 9.39
CA GLU A 46 -10.06 0.71 9.52
C GLU A 46 -11.35 1.20 8.84
N SER A 47 -11.81 0.45 7.84
CA SER A 47 -13.14 0.52 7.25
C SER A 47 -14.06 -0.37 8.08
N GLY A 48 -15.03 0.23 8.78
CA GLY A 48 -15.92 -0.48 9.69
C GLY A 48 -16.58 -1.73 9.07
N ASN A 49 -16.44 -2.85 9.79
CA ASN A 49 -16.92 -4.23 9.56
C ASN A 49 -16.31 -5.01 8.38
N ALA A 50 -15.61 -6.11 8.71
CA ALA A 50 -15.47 -7.28 7.82
C ALA A 50 -15.52 -8.59 8.63
N VAL A 51 -16.38 -9.53 8.22
CA VAL A 51 -16.27 -10.95 8.55
C VAL A 51 -16.24 -11.70 7.23
N CYS A 52 -15.23 -12.53 7.01
CA CYS A 52 -15.16 -13.34 5.81
C CYS A 52 -14.29 -14.59 6.00
N GLU A 53 -14.84 -15.75 5.68
CA GLU A 53 -14.17 -17.05 5.74
C GLU A 53 -13.50 -17.44 4.40
N ALA A 54 -13.54 -16.56 3.38
CA ALA A 54 -13.04 -16.84 2.03
C ALA A 54 -12.15 -15.71 1.47
N CYS A 55 -10.86 -15.99 1.28
CA CYS A 55 -9.96 -15.12 0.53
C CYS A 55 -10.46 -14.92 -0.91
N ASN A 56 -10.44 -13.67 -1.40
CA ASN A 56 -10.75 -13.20 -2.78
C ASN A 56 -12.18 -12.66 -3.03
N VAL A 57 -13.10 -12.73 -2.06
CA VAL A 57 -14.46 -12.17 -2.22
C VAL A 57 -14.67 -10.93 -1.34
N CYS A 58 -13.92 -10.80 -0.25
CA CYS A 58 -14.26 -9.84 0.79
C CYS A 58 -13.31 -8.65 0.83
N PRO A 59 -13.83 -7.42 0.96
CA PRO A 59 -13.03 -6.24 1.18
C PRO A 59 -12.26 -6.38 2.49
N THR A 60 -11.00 -5.93 2.50
CA THR A 60 -10.27 -5.73 3.75
C THR A 60 -11.06 -4.75 4.62
N SER A 61 -11.16 -5.00 5.93
CA SER A 61 -11.74 -4.05 6.89
C SER A 61 -10.91 -2.78 7.04
N TYR A 62 -10.02 -2.50 6.11
CA TYR A 62 -9.10 -1.38 6.15
C TYR A 62 -8.68 -0.98 4.74
N TYR A 63 -8.31 0.28 4.60
CA TYR A 63 -7.61 0.83 3.45
C TYR A 63 -6.37 1.59 3.92
N PHE A 64 -5.41 1.79 3.03
CA PHE A 64 -4.29 2.69 3.29
C PHE A 64 -4.57 4.07 2.71
N SER A 65 -4.24 5.10 3.48
CA SER A 65 -4.23 6.49 2.98
C SER A 65 -2.81 7.03 3.06
N ALA A 66 -2.42 7.83 2.07
CA ALA A 66 -1.09 8.45 1.99
C ALA A 66 -1.24 9.89 1.49
N LYS A 67 -0.30 10.76 1.90
CA LYS A 67 -0.09 12.05 1.28
C LYS A 67 0.97 11.93 0.18
N VAL A 68 0.75 12.67 -0.89
CA VAL A 68 1.62 12.71 -2.05
C VAL A 68 1.65 14.13 -2.63
N LYS A 69 2.74 14.51 -3.30
CA LYS A 69 2.80 15.77 -4.05
C LYS A 69 1.71 15.78 -5.13
N SER A 70 1.13 16.96 -5.38
CA SER A 70 0.06 17.14 -6.36
C SER A 70 0.45 16.65 -7.77
N SER A 71 1.72 16.76 -8.14
CA SER A 71 2.28 16.26 -9.40
C SER A 71 2.13 14.75 -9.62
N TYR A 72 1.96 13.97 -8.55
CA TYR A 72 1.81 12.51 -8.64
C TYR A 72 0.37 12.04 -8.49
N VAL A 73 -0.61 12.93 -8.25
CA VAL A 73 -2.02 12.54 -8.03
C VAL A 73 -2.57 11.74 -9.22
N THR A 74 -2.32 12.19 -10.46
CA THR A 74 -2.76 11.48 -11.67
C THR A 74 -2.17 10.06 -11.74
N LYS A 75 -0.86 9.93 -11.49
CA LYS A 75 -0.17 8.64 -11.48
C LYS A 75 -0.70 7.73 -10.36
N MET A 76 -1.01 8.28 -9.19
CA MET A 76 -1.61 7.52 -8.09
C MET A 76 -3.01 7.00 -8.46
N THR A 77 -3.82 7.80 -9.17
CA THR A 77 -5.13 7.36 -9.69
C THR A 77 -5.00 6.23 -10.72
N GLU A 78 -3.99 6.28 -11.61
CA GLU A 78 -3.67 5.18 -12.52
C GLU A 78 -3.30 3.90 -11.76
N LEU A 79 -2.60 4.05 -10.64
CA LEU A 79 -2.24 2.97 -9.69
C LEU A 79 -3.38 2.58 -8.75
N LYS A 80 -4.64 2.93 -9.09
CA LYS A 80 -5.87 2.58 -8.37
C LYS A 80 -6.03 3.21 -6.98
N TRP A 81 -5.30 4.28 -6.67
CA TRP A 81 -5.57 5.10 -5.49
C TRP A 81 -6.73 6.07 -5.75
N ALA A 82 -7.61 6.22 -4.77
CA ALA A 82 -8.65 7.23 -4.79
C ALA A 82 -8.22 8.48 -4.05
N LYS A 83 -8.55 9.66 -4.60
CA LYS A 83 -8.46 10.91 -3.86
C LYS A 83 -9.61 10.96 -2.84
N ILE A 84 -9.26 11.08 -1.57
CA ILE A 84 -10.16 11.32 -0.43
C ILE A 84 -10.23 12.80 -0.09
#